data_AF-A0A947SPP0-F1
#
_entry.id   AF-A0A947SPP0-F1
#
_cell.length_a   1.000
_cell.length_b   1.000
_cell.length_c   1.000
_cell.angle_alpha   90.00
_cell.angle_beta   90.00
_cell.angle_gamma   90.00
#
_symmetry.space_group_name_H-M   'P 1'
#
loop_
_entity.id
_entity.type
_entity.pdbx_description
1 polymer ?
#
loop_
_entity_poly.entity_id
_entity_poly.type
_entity_poly.pdbx_seq_one_letter_code
_entity_poly.pdbx_strand_id
1 'polypeptide(L)' 'MEEQGGFIKLIILIIIVIFILSYFGINLRSIVDSETFQNNLNYAWEGVKYVWHTYLADPAKYLWDKIT' A
#
# COMPACT_ATOMS: atom_id res chain seq x y z
N MET A 1 5.66 -20.97 -15.05
CA MET A 1 5.49 -21.33 -13.62
C MET A 1 6.67 -20.73 -12.84
N GLU A 2 6.69 -19.42 -12.61
CA GLU A 2 7.82 -18.75 -11.90
C GLU A 2 7.38 -17.66 -10.90
N GLU A 3 6.12 -17.21 -10.92
CA GLU A 3 5.69 -16.05 -10.12
C GLU A 3 5.54 -16.33 -8.61
N GLN A 4 5.31 -17.58 -8.21
CA GLN A 4 5.05 -17.92 -6.81
C GLN A 4 6.28 -17.73 -5.91
N GLY A 5 7.49 -17.89 -6.45
CA GLY A 5 8.74 -17.75 -5.70
C GLY A 5 9.04 -16.29 -5.29
N GLY A 6 8.69 -15.33 -6.16
CA GLY A 6 8.91 -13.91 -5.89
C GLY A 6 8.03 -13.39 -4.75
N PHE A 7 6.75 -13.78 -4.75
CA PHE A 7 5.79 -13.33 -3.73
C PHE A 7 6.12 -13.89 -2.34
N ILE A 8 6.45 -15.18 -2.23
CA ILE A 8 6.84 -15.79 -0.95
C ILE A 8 8.12 -15.15 -0.41
N LYS A 9 9.11 -14.89 -1.27
CA LYS A 9 10.36 -14.22 -0.88
C LYS A 9 10.10 -12.81 -0.34
N LEU A 10 9.15 -12.07 -0.93
CA LEU A 10 8.75 -10.75 -0.45
C LEU A 10 8.09 -10.82 0.95
N ILE A 11 7.19 -11.78 1.18
CA ILE A 11 6.58 -11.98 2.50
C ILE A 11 7.64 -12.27 3.56
N ILE A 12 8.57 -13.19 3.27
CA ILE A 12 9.66 -13.54 4.19
C ILE A 12 10.52 -12.31 4.50
N LEU A 13 10.84 -11.50 3.49
CA LEU A 13 11.60 -10.26 3.69
C LEU A 13 10.85 -9.28 4.61
N ILE A 14 9.55 -9.08 4.40
CA ILE A 14 8.72 -8.22 5.25
C ILE A 14 8.74 -8.71 6.71
N ILE A 15 8.60 -10.02 6.93
CA ILE A 15 8.66 -10.61 8.28
C ILE A 15 10.02 -10.37 8.94
N ILE A 16 11.13 -10.55 8.21
CA ILE A 16 12.48 -10.28 8.72
C ILE A 16 12.63 -8.80 9.12
N VAL A 17 12.15 -7.88 8.27
CA VAL A 17 12.18 -6.44 8.57
C VAL A 17 11.37 -6.13 9.83
N ILE A 18 10.17 -6.71 9.98
CA ILE A 18 9.35 -6.54 11.20
C ILE A 18 10.09 -7.04 12.44
N PHE A 19 10.79 -8.18 12.36
CA PHE A 19 11.60 -8.68 13.47
C PHE A 19 12.77 -7.76 13.81
N ILE A 20 13.47 -7.22 12.82
CA ILE A 20 14.56 -6.27 13.03
C ILE A 20 14.02 -5.01 13.72
N LEU A 21 12.91 -4.44 13.25
CA LEU A 21 12.29 -3.26 13.86
C LEU A 21 11.85 -3.55 15.30
N SER A 22 11.27 -4.73 15.55
CA SER A 22 10.88 -5.18 16.89
C SER A 22 12.08 -5.35 17.82
N TYR A 23 13.22 -5.84 17.31
CA TYR A 23 14.48 -5.95 18.07
C TYR A 23 15.00 -4.57 18.52
N PHE A 24 14.82 -3.54 17.69
CA PHE A 24 15.13 -2.16 18.06
C PHE A 24 14.09 -1.50 18.99
N GLY A 25 13.09 -2.25 19.46
CA GLY A 25 12.03 -1.75 20.34
C GLY A 25 10.99 -0.88 19.63
N ILE A 26 10.97 -0.88 18.29
CA ILE A 26 10.01 -0.12 17.52
C ILE A 26 8.67 -0.86 17.51
N ASN A 27 7.66 -0.27 18.17
CA ASN A 27 6.31 -0.79 18.14
C ASN A 27 5.56 -0.30 16.88
N LEU A 28 5.48 -1.17 15.87
CA LEU A 28 4.76 -0.89 14.62
C LEU A 28 3.31 -0.46 14.84
N ARG A 29 2.62 -1.04 15.84
CA ARG A 29 1.25 -0.64 16.19
C ARG A 29 1.20 0.84 16.60
N SER A 30 2.11 1.27 17.46
CA SER A 30 2.18 2.67 17.89
C SER A 30 2.50 3.63 16.76
N ILE A 31 3.25 3.19 15.73
CA ILE A 31 3.51 4.00 14.54
C ILE A 31 2.25 4.14 13.70
N VAL A 32 1.59 3.03 13.36
CA VAL A 32 0.39 3.07 12.49
C VAL A 32 -0.81 3.73 13.17
N ASP A 33 -0.88 3.63 14.51
CA ASP A 33 -1.91 4.29 15.32
C ASP A 33 -1.56 5.77 15.62
N SER A 34 -0.35 6.23 15.26
CA SER A 34 0.03 7.63 15.49
C SER A 34 -0.74 8.57 14.56
N GLU A 35 -1.21 9.68 15.13
CA GLU A 35 -1.92 10.72 14.39
C GLU A 35 -1.07 11.27 13.24
N THR A 36 0.25 11.44 13.46
CA THR A 36 1.19 11.86 12.42
C THR A 36 1.22 10.89 11.23
N PHE A 37 1.31 9.59 11.48
CA PHE A 37 1.34 8.61 10.40
C PHE A 37 0.01 8.58 9.64
N GLN A 38 -1.11 8.57 10.37
CA GLN A 38 -2.44 8.55 9.77
C GLN A 38 -2.73 9.82 8.94
N ASN A 39 -2.34 11.00 9.43
CA ASN A 39 -2.53 12.26 8.72
C ASN A 39 -1.71 12.30 7.42
N ASN A 40 -0.45 11.89 7.46
CA ASN A 40 0.39 11.82 6.25
C ASN A 40 -0.14 10.79 5.25
N LEU A 41 -0.57 9.62 5.74
CA LEU A 41 -1.15 8.59 4.90
C LEU A 41 -2.46 9.06 4.26
N ASN A 42 -3.34 9.71 5.02
CA ASN A 42 -4.59 10.25 4.50
C ASN A 42 -4.33 11.35 3.46
N TYR A 43 -3.38 12.26 3.71
CA TYR A 43 -3.00 13.29 2.74
C TYR A 43 -2.50 12.68 1.42
N ALA A 44 -1.62 11.69 1.49
CA ALA A 44 -1.16 10.98 0.30
C ALA A 44 -2.32 10.25 -0.43
N TRP A 45 -3.21 9.62 0.34
CA TRP A 45 -4.37 8.91 -0.20
C TRP A 45 -5.37 9.85 -0.86
N GLU A 46 -5.57 11.05 -0.32
CA GLU A 46 -6.39 12.10 -0.93
C GLU A 46 -5.82 12.54 -2.28
N GLY A 47 -4.50 12.69 -2.39
CA GLY A 47 -3.85 12.94 -3.67
C GLY A 47 -4.09 11.81 -4.69
N VAL A 48 -3.97 10.56 -4.27
CA VAL A 48 -4.27 9.39 -5.12
C VAL A 48 -5.73 9.40 -5.57
N LYS A 49 -6.68 9.61 -4.64
CA LYS A 49 -8.11 9.74 -4.97
C LYS A 49 -8.35 10.87 -5.96
N TYR A 50 -7.73 12.03 -5.76
CA TYR A 50 -7.86 13.17 -6.67
C TYR A 50 -7.38 12.81 -8.08
N VAL A 51 -6.21 12.19 -8.21
CA VAL A 51 -5.68 11.76 -9.52
C VAL A 51 -6.60 10.72 -10.15
N TRP A 52 -7.06 9.75 -9.36
CA TRP A 52 -7.99 8.73 -9.84
C TRP A 52 -9.27 9.35 -10.40
N HIS A 53 -9.95 10.17 -9.60
CA HIS A 53 -11.22 10.79 -10.00
C HIS A 53 -11.07 11.80 -11.14
N THR A 54 -9.96 12.53 -11.20
CA THR A 54 -9.76 13.59 -12.21
C THR A 54 -9.27 13.05 -13.55
N TYR A 55 -8.47 11.98 -13.56
CA TYR A 55 -7.77 11.54 -14.77
C TYR A 55 -8.01 10.09 -15.16
N LEU A 56 -8.21 9.19 -14.19
CA LEU A 56 -8.18 7.74 -14.45
C LEU A 56 -9.56 7.10 -14.43
N ALA A 57 -10.53 7.67 -13.71
CA ALA A 57 -11.85 7.09 -13.51
C ALA A 57 -12.63 6.95 -14.83
N ASP A 58 -12.69 8.01 -15.63
CA ASP A 58 -13.40 8.02 -16.92
C ASP A 58 -12.81 7.04 -17.94
N PRO A 59 -11.48 7.04 -18.23
CA PRO A 59 -10.90 6.07 -19.14
C PRO A 59 -10.99 4.64 -18.61
N ALA A 60 -10.85 4.42 -17.29
CA ALA A 60 -11.01 3.09 -16.71
C ALA A 60 -12.44 2.57 -16.90
N LYS A 61 -13.45 3.41 -16.70
CA LYS A 61 -14.85 3.07 -16.93
C LYS A 61 -15.11 2.76 -18.41
N TYR A 62 -14.61 3.58 -19.33
CA TYR A 62 -14.75 3.33 -20.76
C TYR A 62 -14.17 1.98 -21.18
N LEU A 63 -12.99 1.61 -20.66
CA LEU A 63 -12.38 0.31 -20.95
C LEU A 63 -13.18 -0.85 -20.35
N TRP A 64 -13.73 -0.68 -19.15
CA TRP A 64 -14.57 -1.68 -18.49
C TRP A 64 -15.87 -1.97 -19.25
N ASP A 65 -16.56 -0.91 -19.68
CA ASP A 65 -17.80 -0.99 -20.47
C ASP A 65 -17.55 -1.56 -21.88
N LYS A 66 -16.31 -1.55 -22.36
CA LYS A 66 -15.89 -2.13 -23.65
C LYS A 66 -15.69 -3.64 -23.60
N ILE A 67 -15.34 -4.16 -22.43
CA ILE A 67 -14.98 -5.57 -22.21
C ILE A 67 -16.20 -6.37 -21.70
N THR A 68 -17.15 -5.70 -21.03
CA THR A 68 -18.42 -6.27 -20.56
C THR A 68 -19.50 -6.12 -21.61
#